data_AF-A0A968TYY4-F1
#
_entry.id   AF-A0A968TYY4-F1
#
_cell.length_a   1.000
_cell.length_b   1.000
_cell.length_c   1.000
_cell.angle_alpha   90.00
_cell.angle_beta   90.00
_cell.angle_gamma   90.00
#
_symmetry.space_group_name_H-M   'P 1'
#
loop_
_entity.id
_entity.type
_entity.pdbx_description
1 polymer ?
#
loop_
_entity_poly.entity_id
_entity_poly.type
_entity_poly.pdbx_seq_one_letter_code
_entity_poly.pdbx_strand_id
1 'polypeptide(L)'
;MNEQTARQEHHSWEDLSPEEVLAKLVYELYNPVSMLGTQFDRLISEEELLTEDEYDAIFEQMQTAIRQLSRTVVSLKRYVSGTAPLSIDEAPPDPAREEPS
;
A
#
# COMPACT_ATOMS: atom_id res chain seq x y z
N MET A 1 -16.07 15.30 31.64
CA MET A 1 -15.39 15.72 30.40
C MET A 1 -14.20 14.80 30.22
N ASN A 2 -14.36 13.74 29.43
CA ASN A 2 -13.25 12.87 29.02
C ASN A 2 -13.15 12.99 27.50
N GLU A 3 -12.50 14.06 27.04
CA GLU A 3 -12.01 14.15 25.67
C GLU A 3 -10.79 13.23 25.57
N GLN A 4 -11.05 11.94 25.34
CA GLN A 4 -10.03 11.04 24.83
C GLN A 4 -9.67 11.55 23.44
N THR A 5 -8.55 12.27 23.40
CA THR A 5 -7.74 12.59 22.22
C THR A 5 -8.02 11.63 21.09
N ALA A 6 -8.74 12.14 20.08
CA ALA A 6 -8.84 11.53 18.78
C ALA A 6 -7.43 11.06 18.38
N ARG A 7 -7.27 9.75 18.21
CA ARG A 7 -6.09 9.18 17.56
C ARG A 7 -5.92 9.95 16.25
N GLN A 8 -4.90 10.80 16.20
CA GLN A 8 -4.56 11.56 15.02
C GLN A 8 -4.53 10.62 13.82
N GLU A 9 -5.31 11.02 12.83
CA GLU A 9 -5.68 10.26 11.67
C GLU A 9 -4.43 9.75 10.96
N HIS A 10 -4.43 8.44 10.73
CA HIS A 10 -3.44 7.77 9.89
C HIS A 10 -3.42 8.51 8.56
N HIS A 11 -2.31 9.18 8.26
CA HIS A 11 -2.16 10.13 7.17
C HIS A 11 -2.71 9.55 5.88
N SER A 12 -3.90 10.04 5.51
CA SER A 12 -4.66 9.51 4.41
C SER A 12 -3.96 9.92 3.13
N TRP A 13 -3.60 8.94 2.30
CA TRP A 13 -3.08 9.25 0.97
C TRP A 13 -4.12 9.96 0.10
N GLU A 14 -5.39 10.03 0.57
CA GLU A 14 -6.53 10.68 -0.09
C GLU A 14 -6.27 12.13 -0.50
N ASP A 15 -5.44 12.88 0.23
CA ASP A 15 -5.11 14.29 -0.09
C ASP A 15 -3.85 14.46 -0.95
N LEU A 16 -3.15 13.36 -1.29
CA LEU A 16 -1.90 13.42 -2.03
C LEU A 16 -2.13 13.36 -3.54
N SER A 17 -1.32 14.10 -4.30
CA SER A 17 -1.26 13.95 -5.76
C SER A 17 -0.69 12.58 -6.13
N PRO A 18 -0.95 12.07 -7.36
CA PRO A 18 -0.36 10.83 -7.82
C PRO A 18 1.18 10.80 -7.74
N GLU A 19 1.85 11.92 -8.04
CA GLU A 19 3.30 12.05 -7.95
C GLU A 19 3.79 11.95 -6.50
N GLU A 20 3.06 12.56 -5.56
CA GLU A 20 3.36 12.48 -4.13
C GLU A 20 3.14 11.07 -3.58
N VAL A 21 2.09 10.37 -4.04
CA VAL A 21 1.85 8.96 -3.70
C VAL A 21 2.96 8.08 -4.26
N LEU A 22 3.42 8.31 -5.49
CA LEU A 22 4.54 7.56 -6.07
C LEU A 22 5.84 7.76 -5.27
N ALA A 23 6.16 8.99 -4.90
CA ALA A 23 7.34 9.28 -4.07
C ALA A 23 7.23 8.59 -2.71
N LYS A 24 6.04 8.62 -2.09
CA LYS A 24 5.77 7.97 -0.81
C LYS A 24 5.84 6.44 -0.91
N LEU A 25 5.32 5.86 -1.98
CA LEU A 25 5.39 4.42 -2.26
C LEU A 25 6.84 3.95 -2.36
N VAL A 26 7.71 4.65 -3.09
CA VAL A 26 9.13 4.29 -3.19
C VAL A 26 9.77 4.24 -1.81
N TYR A 27 9.49 5.24 -0.96
CA TYR A 27 10.02 5.29 0.40
C TYR A 27 9.47 4.17 1.29
N GLU A 28 8.15 3.93 1.27
CA GLU A 28 7.50 2.94 2.11
C GLU A 28 7.82 1.50 1.70
N LEU A 29 8.11 1.25 0.42
CA LEU A 29 8.50 -0.07 -0.08
C LEU A 29 9.98 -0.38 0.17
N TYR A 30 10.87 0.62 0.12
CA TYR A 30 12.31 0.39 0.18
C TYR A 30 12.74 -0.36 1.45
N ASN A 31 12.33 0.12 2.61
CA ASN A 31 12.74 -0.44 3.89
C ASN A 31 12.32 -1.92 4.08
N PRO A 32 11.04 -2.30 3.95
CA PRO A 32 10.63 -3.68 4.12
C PRO A 32 11.18 -4.62 3.02
N VAL A 33 11.32 -4.15 1.78
CA VAL A 33 11.93 -4.97 0.70
C VAL A 33 13.41 -5.23 0.97
N SER A 34 14.17 -4.18 1.34
CA SER A 34 15.58 -4.33 1.67
C SER A 34 15.77 -5.25 2.87
N MET A 35 14.95 -5.10 3.91
CA MET A 35 14.99 -5.96 5.10
C MET A 35 14.73 -7.42 4.75
N LEU A 36 13.70 -7.69 3.93
CA LEU A 36 13.41 -9.05 3.47
C LEU A 36 14.57 -9.64 2.68
N GLY A 37 15.20 -8.87 1.79
CA GLY A 37 16.39 -9.29 1.06
C GLY A 37 17.52 -9.69 2.00
N THR A 38 17.89 -8.81 2.93
CA THR A 38 18.96 -9.10 3.90
C THR A 38 18.67 -10.33 4.75
N GLN A 39 17.45 -10.47 5.27
CA GLN A 39 17.11 -11.64 6.08
C GLN A 39 17.05 -12.93 5.26
N PHE A 40 16.56 -12.86 4.02
CA PHE A 40 16.56 -14.00 3.11
C PHE A 40 17.98 -14.44 2.77
N ASP A 41 18.89 -13.51 2.48
CA ASP A 41 20.30 -13.79 2.20
C ASP A 41 20.97 -14.49 3.39
N ARG A 42 20.67 -14.06 4.62
CA ARG A 42 21.17 -14.74 5.84
C ARG A 42 20.65 -16.17 5.98
N LEU A 43 19.39 -16.42 5.64
CA LEU A 43 18.80 -17.77 5.71
C LEU A 43 19.38 -18.74 4.69
N ILE A 44 19.76 -18.25 3.50
CA ILE A 44 20.30 -19.09 2.43
C ILE A 44 21.83 -19.15 2.42
N SER A 45 22.49 -18.33 3.25
CA SER A 45 23.95 -18.31 3.34
C SER A 45 24.45 -19.59 4.01
N GLU A 46 25.24 -20.37 3.27
CA GLU A 46 25.90 -21.57 3.80
C GLU A 46 27.09 -21.21 4.73
N GLU A 47 27.46 -19.93 4.81
CA GLU A 47 28.60 -19.43 5.60
C GLU A 47 28.23 -19.13 7.06
N GLU A 48 26.96 -18.87 7.37
CA GLU A 48 26.48 -18.47 8.70
C GLU A 48 25.65 -19.62 9.33
N LEU A 49 26.19 -20.28 10.35
CA LEU A 49 25.43 -21.24 11.14
C LEU A 49 24.58 -20.50 12.17
N LEU A 50 23.31 -20.29 11.81
CA LEU A 50 22.33 -19.62 12.68
C LEU A 50 21.88 -20.54 13.83
N THR A 51 21.79 -19.96 15.01
CA THR A 51 21.14 -20.56 16.20
C THR A 51 19.62 -20.50 16.08
N GLU A 52 18.91 -21.28 16.90
CA GLU A 52 17.43 -21.27 16.95
C GLU A 52 16.87 -19.88 17.26
N ASP A 53 17.45 -19.18 18.24
CA ASP A 53 17.06 -17.81 18.60
C ASP A 53 17.24 -16.82 17.43
N GLU A 54 18.27 -17.02 16.60
CA GLU A 54 18.51 -16.19 15.42
C GLU A 54 17.51 -16.47 14.31
N TYR A 55 17.11 -17.73 14.10
CA TYR A 55 16.02 -18.07 13.19
C TYR A 55 14.72 -17.39 13.61
N ASP A 56 14.36 -17.47 14.89
CA ASP A 56 13.15 -16.84 15.42
C ASP A 56 13.18 -15.33 15.20
N ALA A 57 14.30 -14.67 15.52
CA ALA A 57 14.48 -13.24 15.28
C ALA A 57 14.36 -12.88 13.79
N ILE A 58 14.92 -13.69 12.89
CA ILE A 58 14.80 -13.51 11.44
C ILE A 58 13.34 -13.61 11.01
N PHE A 59 12.61 -14.64 11.45
CA PHE A 59 11.20 -14.83 11.10
C PHE A 59 10.33 -13.67 11.61
N GLU A 60 10.56 -13.17 12.82
CA GLU A 60 9.85 -12.01 13.36
C GLU A 60 10.09 -10.74 12.52
N GLN A 61 11.33 -10.51 12.10
CA GLN A 61 11.69 -9.38 11.24
C GLN A 61 11.02 -9.49 9.87
N MET A 62 11.06 -10.67 9.25
CA MET A 62 10.41 -10.93 7.96
C MET A 62 8.88 -10.74 8.07
N GLN A 63 8.25 -11.25 9.12
CA GLN A 63 6.81 -11.03 9.36
C GLN A 63 6.48 -9.55 9.52
N THR A 64 7.33 -8.79 10.22
CA THR A 64 7.15 -7.35 10.40
C THR A 64 7.21 -6.62 9.06
N ALA A 65 8.20 -6.93 8.22
CA ALA A 65 8.33 -6.37 6.88
C ALA A 65 7.11 -6.71 6.00
N ILE A 66 6.63 -7.96 6.02
CA ILE A 66 5.42 -8.38 5.28
C ILE A 66 4.19 -7.60 5.75
N ARG A 67 4.02 -7.38 7.05
CA ARG A 67 2.91 -6.57 7.59
C ARG A 67 2.99 -5.12 7.13
N GLN A 68 4.18 -4.53 7.04
CA GLN A 68 4.38 -3.18 6.51
C GLN A 68 4.03 -3.09 5.03
N LEU A 69 4.49 -4.04 4.21
CA LEU A 69 4.12 -4.14 2.79
C LEU A 69 2.61 -4.28 2.62
N SER A 70 1.97 -5.15 3.40
CA SER A 70 0.53 -5.36 3.35
C SER A 70 -0.26 -4.08 3.64
N ARG A 71 0.18 -3.29 4.63
CA ARG A 71 -0.42 -1.99 4.94
C ARG A 71 -0.25 -1.01 3.78
N THR A 72 0.95 -0.95 3.20
CA THR A 72 1.27 -0.08 2.05
C THR A 72 0.36 -0.40 0.85
N VAL A 73 0.19 -1.69 0.53
CA VAL A 73 -0.70 -2.15 -0.55
C VAL A 73 -2.17 -1.81 -0.27
N VAL A 74 -2.63 -1.97 0.98
CA VAL A 74 -3.99 -1.60 1.36
C VAL A 74 -4.23 -0.09 1.23
N SER A 75 -3.28 0.74 1.65
CA SER A 75 -3.34 2.19 1.48
C SER A 75 -3.40 2.56 -0.01
N LEU A 76 -2.57 1.94 -0.86
CA LEU A 76 -2.60 2.16 -2.31
C LEU A 76 -3.94 1.78 -2.93
N LYS A 77 -4.48 0.62 -2.56
CA LYS A 77 -5.78 0.15 -3.07
C LYS A 77 -6.90 1.14 -2.71
N ARG A 78 -6.89 1.66 -1.48
CA ARG A 78 -7.86 2.67 -1.03
C ARG A 78 -7.72 3.96 -1.81
N TYR A 79 -6.50 4.46 -1.98
CA TYR A 79 -6.22 5.64 -2.80
C TYR A 79 -6.80 5.48 -4.21
N VAL A 80 -6.42 4.42 -4.94
CA VAL A 80 -6.92 4.18 -6.31
C VAL A 80 -8.45 4.06 -6.37
N SER A 81 -9.07 3.50 -5.34
CA SER A 81 -10.54 3.34 -5.27
C SER A 81 -11.26 4.66 -4.95
N GLY A 82 -10.61 5.58 -4.25
CA GLY A 82 -11.12 6.92 -3.93
C GLY A 82 -10.87 7.96 -5.03
N THR A 83 -9.83 7.78 -5.83
CA THR A 83 -9.45 8.71 -6.92
C THR A 83 -10.18 8.45 -8.24
N ALA A 84 -11.05 7.44 -8.34
CA ALA A 84 -11.76 7.10 -9.58
C ALA A 84 -13.14 7.79 -9.69
N PRO A 85 -13.33 8.82 -10.55
CA PRO A 85 -14.61 9.03 -11.19
C PRO A 85 -14.79 8.00 -12.30
N LEU A 86 -15.86 7.20 -12.23
CA LEU A 86 -16.35 6.43 -13.37
C LEU A 86 -16.88 7.41 -14.43
N SER A 87 -16.01 7.91 -15.30
CA SER A 87 -16.44 8.46 -16.59
C SER A 87 -16.77 7.30 -17.52
N ILE A 88 -18.02 6.84 -17.46
CA ILE A 88 -18.70 6.29 -18.63
C ILE A 88 -19.99 7.09 -18.77
N ASP A 89 -19.85 8.33 -19.23
CA ASP A 89 -20.94 9.06 -19.87
C ASP A 89 -20.77 8.86 -21.37
N GLU A 90 -21.40 7.82 -21.89
CA GLU A 90 -21.95 7.85 -23.24
C GLU A 90 -23.22 7.00 -23.21
N ALA A 91 -24.31 7.61 -22.73
CA ALA A 91 -25.63 7.07 -23.01
C ALA A 91 -25.79 7.02 -24.55
N PRO A 92 -26.22 5.90 -25.13
CA PRO A 92 -26.44 5.82 -26.57
C PRO A 92 -27.46 6.89 -26.98
N PRO A 93 -27.27 7.58 -28.12
CA PRO A 93 -28.20 8.61 -28.56
C PRO A 93 -29.61 8.01 -28.68
N ASP A 94 -30.56 8.67 -28.03
CA ASP A 94 -31.98 8.33 -28.11
C ASP A 94 -32.44 8.47 -29.57
N PRO A 95 -32.86 7.38 -30.25
CA PRO A 95 -33.31 7.43 -31.64
C PRO A 95 -34.64 8.18 -31.83
N ALA A 96 -35.26 8.73 -30.77
CA ALA A 96 -36.58 9.34 -30.82
C ALA A 96 -36.61 10.88 -31.02
N ARG A 97 -35.50 11.52 -31.41
CA ARG A 97 -35.48 12.98 -31.69
C ARG A 97 -35.16 13.31 -33.16
N GLU A 98 -36.02 12.85 -34.06
CA GLU A 98 -36.25 13.52 -35.35
C GLU A 98 -37.76 13.57 -35.64
N GLU A 99 -38.40 14.63 -35.14
CA GLU A 99 -39.58 15.27 -35.75
C GLU A 99 -39.34 16.78 -35.64
N PRO A 100 -39.92 17.68 -36.49
CA PRO A 100 -40.77 17.47 -37.67
C PRO A 100 -40.37 18.33 -38.90
N SER A 101 -40.94 18.05 -40.07
CA SER A 101 -41.25 19.04 -41.12
C SER A 101 -42.41 18.55 -41.98
#